data_AF-A0A3A5AFB2-F1
#
_entry.id   AF-A0A3A5AFB2-F1
#
_cell.length_a   1.000
_cell.length_b   1.000
_cell.length_c   1.000
_cell.angle_alpha   90.00
_cell.angle_beta   90.00
_cell.angle_gamma   90.00
#
_symmetry.space_group_name_H-M   'P 1'
#
loop_
_entity.id
_entity.type
_entity.pdbx_description
1 polymer ?
#
loop_
_entity_poly.entity_id
_entity_poly.type
_entity_poly.pdbx_seq_one_letter_code
_entity_poly.pdbx_strand_id
1 'polypeptide(L)' 'MAEIKGYNMPDELYYHQEHSWARVDGTKVTVGMTDFFRKEAGDVVFIDLPDEGD' A
#
# COMPACT_ATOMS: atom_id res chain seq x y z
N MET A 1 12.11 -9.35 3.14
CA MET A 1 10.94 -9.36 2.24
C MET A 1 10.18 -10.64 2.55
N ALA A 2 9.07 -10.57 3.28
CA ALA A 2 8.26 -11.74 3.51
C ALA A 2 7.39 -11.97 2.26
N GLU A 3 7.59 -13.12 1.60
CA GLU A 3 6.70 -13.60 0.56
C GLU A 3 5.69 -14.54 1.20
N ILE A 4 4.44 -14.09 1.28
CA ILE A 4 3.34 -14.90 1.83
C ILE A 4 2.45 -15.29 0.68
N LYS A 5 2.48 -16.57 0.29
CA LYS A 5 1.63 -17.11 -0.80
C LYS A 5 1.72 -16.32 -2.13
N GLY A 6 2.92 -15.79 -2.45
CA GLY A 6 3.16 -15.01 -3.66
C GLY A 6 2.73 -13.54 -3.59
N TYR A 7 2.34 -13.04 -2.41
CA TYR A 7 2.15 -11.61 -2.15
C TYR A 7 3.40 -11.04 -1.47
N ASN A 8 3.85 -9.88 -1.96
CA ASN A 8 4.97 -9.18 -1.35
C ASN A 8 4.46 -8.37 -0.15
N MET A 9 4.85 -8.79 1.05
CA MET A 9 4.51 -8.12 2.31
C MET A 9 5.79 -7.86 3.12
N PRO A 10 6.52 -6.75 2.87
CA PRO A 10 7.67 -6.37 3.67
C PRO A 10 7.30 -6.11 5.14
N ASP A 11 8.14 -6.56 6.08
CA ASP A 11 7.96 -6.35 7.53
C ASP A 11 8.16 -4.89 7.97
N GLU A 12 8.82 -4.08 7.15
CA GLU A 12 9.05 -2.64 7.35
C GLU A 12 7.80 -1.78 7.10
N LEU A 13 6.70 -2.40 6.66
CA LEU A 13 5.44 -1.72 6.39
C LEU A 13 4.43 -1.99 7.49
N TYR A 14 3.67 -0.96 7.84
CA TYR A 14 2.45 -1.09 8.60
C TYR A 14 1.31 -1.42 7.65
N TYR A 15 0.42 -2.34 8.02
CA TYR A 15 -0.73 -2.76 7.20
C TYR A 15 -2.04 -2.36 7.87
N HIS A 16 -3.00 -1.93 7.05
CA HIS A 16 -4.38 -1.69 7.48
C HIS A 16 -5.31 -2.77 6.93
N GLN A 17 -6.45 -2.97 7.59
CA GLN A 17 -7.45 -3.96 7.18
C GLN A 17 -8.09 -3.61 5.82
N GLU A 18 -8.09 -2.33 5.44
CA GLU A 18 -8.57 -1.84 4.13
C GLU A 18 -7.56 -2.07 3.00
N HIS A 19 -6.73 -3.11 3.12
CA HIS A 19 -5.73 -3.50 2.12
C HIS A 19 -4.75 -2.39 1.74
N SER A 20 -4.46 -1.47 2.65
CA SER A 20 -3.46 -0.43 2.49
C SER A 20 -2.24 -0.70 3.37
N TRP A 21 -1.13 -0.07 3.01
CA TRP A 21 0.10 -0.08 3.79
C TRP A 21 0.65 1.33 3.98
N ALA A 22 1.43 1.51 5.03
CA ALA A 22 2.16 2.73 5.32
C ALA A 22 3.62 2.41 5.65
N ARG A 23 4.55 3.16 5.06
CA ARG A 23 5.97 3.16 5.40
C ARG A 23 6.31 4.48 6.07
N VAL A 24 6.89 4.41 7.27
CA VAL A 24 7.27 5.58 8.05
C VAL A 24 8.77 5.82 7.88
N ASP A 25 9.13 7.00 7.40
CA ASP A 25 10.51 7.48 7.28
C ASP A 25 10.64 8.81 8.04
N GLY A 26 10.98 8.74 9.32
CA GLY A 26 11.01 9.91 10.21
C GLY A 26 9.64 10.59 10.30
N THR A 27 9.54 11.81 9.79
CA THR A 27 8.28 12.60 9.78
C THR A 27 7.47 12.44 8.49
N LYS A 28 7.97 11.66 7.52
CA LYS A 28 7.28 11.43 6.24
C LYS A 28 6.68 10.03 6.23
N VAL A 29 5.41 9.94 5.86
CA VAL A 29 4.72 8.67 5.68
C VAL A 29 4.44 8.48 4.20
N THR A 30 4.85 7.34 3.64
CA THR A 30 4.43 6.90 2.30
C THR A 30 3.29 5.91 2.48
N VAL A 31 2.15 6.15 1.84
CA VAL A 31 1.00 5.24 1.88
C VAL A 31 0.75 4.63 0.50
N GLY A 32 0.16 3.45 0.47
CA GLY A 32 -0.20 2.77 -0.77
C GLY A 32 -1.15 1.60 -0.55
N MET A 33 -1.52 0.94 -1.64
CA MET A 33 -2.35 -0.28 -1.60
C MET A 33 -1.47 -1.52 -1.62
N THR A 34 -1.92 -2.57 -0.92
CA THR A 34 -1.22 -3.85 -0.84
C THR A 34 -1.20 -4.57 -2.18
N ASP A 35 -0.19 -5.43 -2.37
CA ASP A 35 -0.09 -6.28 -3.56
C ASP A 35 -1.30 -7.23 -3.70
N PHE A 36 -1.95 -7.56 -2.58
CA PHE A 36 -3.21 -8.29 -2.57
C PHE A 36 -4.32 -7.53 -3.30
N PHE A 37 -4.56 -6.28 -2.91
CA PHE A 37 -5.58 -5.44 -3.54
C PHE A 37 -5.31 -5.24 -5.03
N ARG A 38 -4.05 -4.99 -5.42
CA ARG A 38 -3.69 -4.81 -6.82
C ARG A 38 -4.02 -6.05 -7.68
N LYS A 39 -3.81 -7.25 -7.16
CA LYS A 39 -4.14 -8.49 -7.88
C LYS A 39 -5.64 -8.75 -7.97
N GLU A 40 -6.41 -8.31 -6.97
CA GLU A 40 -7.87 -8.44 -6.97
C GLU A 40 -8.55 -7.38 -7.85
N ALA A 41 -8.07 -6.13 -7.80
CA ALA A 41 -8.65 -5.00 -8.52
C ALA A 41 -8.45 -5.07 -10.04
N GLY A 42 -7.45 -5.79 -10.52
CA GLY A 42 -7.11 -5.85 -11.95
C GLY A 42 -6.39 -4.59 -12.42
N ASP A 43 -6.62 -4.19 -13.67
CA ASP A 43 -5.95 -3.01 -14.26
C ASP A 43 -6.52 -1.71 -13.69
N VAL A 44 -5.64 -0.93 -13.04
CA VAL A 44 -5.98 0.39 -12.49
C VAL A 44 -6.05 1.40 -13.63
N VAL A 45 -7.26 1.90 -13.92
CA VAL A 45 -7.51 2.89 -14.97
C VAL A 45 -7.57 4.32 -14.47
N PHE A 46 -7.81 4.51 -13.17
CA PHE A 46 -7.96 5.82 -12.54
C PHE A 46 -7.59 5.75 -11.05
N ILE A 47 -7.00 6.83 -10.54
CA ILE A 47 -6.70 7.01 -9.12
C ILE A 47 -7.08 8.45 -8.77
N ASP A 48 -7.88 8.60 -7.72
CA ASP A 48 -8.17 9.90 -7.11
C ASP A 48 -7.19 10.10 -5.95
N LEU A 49 -6.42 11.19 -6.00
CA LEU A 49 -5.45 11.53 -4.97
C LEU A 49 -5.86 12.86 -4.33
N PRO A 50 -5.67 13.02 -3.01
CA PRO A 50 -5.88 14.30 -2.37
C PRO A 50 -4.87 15.33 -2.89
N ASP A 51 -5.24 16.60 -2.80
CA ASP A 51 -4.34 17.70 -3.08
C ASP A 51 -3.24 17.81 -1.99
N GLU A 52 -2.13 18.43 -2.35
CA GLU A 52 -1.05 18.66 -1.39
C GLU A 52 -1.52 19.62 -0.27
N GLY A 53 -1.69 19.08 0.94
CA GLY A 53 -2.05 19.86 2.14
C GLY A 53 -3.46 19.64 2.69
N ASP A 54 -4.26 18.76 2.07
CA ASP A 54 -5.53 18.24 2.63
C ASP A 54 -5.33 17.23 3.77
#